data_AF-A0A5S4YQE6-F1
#
_entry.id   AF-A0A5S4YQE6-F1
#
_cell.length_a   1.000
_cell.length_b   1.000
_cell.length_c   1.000
_cell.angle_alpha   90.00
_cell.angle_beta   90.00
_cell.angle_gamma   90.00
#
_symmetry.space_group_name_H-M   'P 1'
#
loop_
_entity.id
_entity.type
_entity.pdbx_description
1 polymer ?
#
loop_
_entity_poly.entity_id
_entity_poly.type
_entity_poly.pdbx_seq_one_letter_code
_entity_poly.pdbx_strand_id
1 'polypeptide(L)'
;MAQFKAQCIFDKPARRTAEHIFGQWMRDQFPSAFRNTEHLTSFTDYSTGVPVPTMAKGRMNRNGSPHAQQLRLVCESCNNEWMSRLQNQAKEPLTSLMRNDWSKLDVPSIKSVAAWVAMVTMCLEFADLKTQAIPLAERQFLMSTGTPPPDWIICLGRCRTDNAPGTMWHRAAMLETEKTQSPPQQFQPNYQTTTICLEAAFAHVLSGPVALLPDPKAYAESLGVRVFWPLPQTAPSEPLVFTPEGITRVAMQFWRDNGLVTDLLHGTRSPFIPNNTLPGQLPQSLISLLLRKSR
;
A
#
# COMPACT_ATOMS: atom_id res chain seq x y z
N MET A 1 -9.25 -28.22 17.22
CA MET A 1 -9.06 -26.85 16.69
C MET A 1 -10.43 -26.30 16.33
N ALA A 2 -10.91 -25.26 17.02
CA ALA A 2 -12.16 -24.61 16.66
C ALA A 2 -12.01 -24.04 15.24
N GLN A 3 -12.87 -24.48 14.32
CA GLN A 3 -12.91 -23.97 12.96
C GLN A 3 -13.40 -22.52 13.03
N PHE A 4 -12.49 -21.55 13.02
CA PHE A 4 -12.84 -20.14 12.94
C PHE A 4 -13.80 -19.97 11.76
N LYS A 5 -15.06 -19.64 12.05
CA LYS A 5 -16.05 -19.35 11.00
C LYS A 5 -15.47 -18.21 10.19
N ALA A 6 -15.26 -18.48 8.91
CA ALA A 6 -14.56 -17.55 8.06
C ALA A 6 -15.40 -16.28 7.89
N GLN A 7 -14.95 -15.17 8.49
CA GLN A 7 -15.70 -13.91 8.54
C GLN A 7 -15.42 -13.04 7.30
N CYS A 8 -16.41 -12.25 6.89
CA CYS A 8 -16.24 -11.18 5.90
C CYS A 8 -15.29 -10.10 6.47
N ILE A 9 -14.39 -9.56 5.66
CA ILE A 9 -13.46 -8.53 6.16
C ILE A 9 -14.15 -7.16 6.41
N PHE A 10 -15.33 -6.93 5.84
CA PHE A 10 -16.07 -5.67 5.93
C PHE A 10 -17.27 -5.71 6.88
N ASP A 11 -17.88 -6.88 7.09
CA ASP A 11 -19.17 -7.02 7.76
C ASP A 11 -19.19 -8.22 8.73
N LYS A 12 -20.39 -8.64 9.13
CA LYS A 12 -20.67 -9.79 9.99
C LYS A 12 -20.23 -11.13 9.36
N PRO A 13 -20.13 -12.19 10.17
CA PRO A 13 -19.87 -13.54 9.69
C PRO A 13 -20.92 -13.99 8.66
N ALA A 14 -20.45 -14.35 7.46
CA ALA A 14 -21.27 -14.82 6.36
C ALA A 14 -20.44 -15.72 5.43
N ARG A 15 -21.10 -16.44 4.51
CA ARG A 15 -20.40 -17.24 3.51
C ARG A 15 -19.54 -16.33 2.64
N ARG A 16 -18.24 -16.62 2.55
CA ARG A 16 -17.31 -15.83 1.74
C ARG A 16 -17.39 -16.22 0.27
N THR A 17 -17.46 -15.22 -0.60
CA THR A 17 -17.29 -15.33 -2.04
C THR A 17 -15.84 -15.06 -2.43
N ALA A 18 -15.47 -15.42 -3.65
CA ALA A 18 -14.18 -15.06 -4.23
C ALA A 18 -14.30 -13.66 -4.82
N GLU A 19 -13.48 -12.72 -4.35
CA GLU A 19 -13.38 -11.39 -4.93
C GLU A 19 -12.14 -11.29 -5.80
N HIS A 20 -12.28 -10.67 -6.97
CA HIS A 20 -11.16 -10.33 -7.83
C HIS A 20 -10.44 -9.11 -7.27
N ILE A 21 -9.13 -9.19 -7.10
CA ILE A 21 -8.32 -8.05 -6.60
C ILE A 21 -8.40 -6.89 -7.60
N PHE A 22 -8.30 -7.24 -8.89
CA PHE A 22 -8.57 -6.34 -9.98
C PHE A 22 -9.85 -6.81 -10.66
N GLY A 23 -10.90 -5.98 -10.66
CA GLY A 23 -12.18 -6.30 -11.28
C GLY A 23 -12.01 -6.85 -12.70
N GLN A 24 -12.86 -7.82 -13.07
CA GLN A 24 -12.76 -8.58 -14.32
C GLN A 24 -12.62 -7.69 -15.57
N TRP A 25 -13.25 -6.51 -15.55
CA TRP A 25 -13.20 -5.55 -16.65
C TRP A 25 -11.79 -5.06 -16.99
N MET A 26 -10.85 -5.03 -16.03
CA MET A 26 -9.45 -4.66 -16.31
C MET A 26 -8.77 -5.70 -17.18
N ARG A 27 -9.03 -6.99 -16.94
CA ARG A 27 -8.50 -8.08 -17.75
C ARG A 27 -8.94 -7.96 -19.21
N ASP A 28 -10.19 -7.57 -19.42
CA ASP A 28 -10.78 -7.47 -20.76
C ASP A 28 -10.24 -6.24 -21.53
N GLN A 29 -9.90 -5.16 -20.83
CA GLN A 29 -9.38 -3.92 -21.43
C GLN A 29 -7.86 -3.89 -21.56
N PHE A 30 -7.15 -4.59 -20.67
CA PHE A 30 -5.69 -4.62 -20.60
C PHE A 30 -5.25 -6.09 -20.57
N PRO A 31 -5.38 -6.81 -21.72
CA PRO A 31 -4.96 -8.19 -21.83
C PRO A 31 -3.44 -8.26 -21.73
N SER A 32 -2.99 -8.48 -20.52
CA SER A 32 -1.59 -8.50 -20.14
C SER A 32 -0.88 -9.81 -20.53
N ALA A 33 0.35 -9.70 -21.02
CA ALA A 33 1.25 -10.85 -21.29
C ALA A 33 1.98 -11.36 -20.02
N PHE A 34 1.39 -11.25 -18.84
CA PHE A 34 2.08 -11.62 -17.59
C PHE A 34 2.42 -13.10 -17.55
N ARG A 35 3.69 -13.40 -17.34
CA ARG A 35 4.14 -14.77 -17.10
C ARG A 35 4.01 -15.15 -15.63
N ASN A 36 4.30 -14.24 -14.70
CA ASN A 36 4.16 -14.43 -13.25
C ASN A 36 3.97 -13.09 -12.54
N THR A 37 3.30 -13.12 -11.39
CA THR A 37 3.19 -11.99 -10.47
C THR A 37 4.15 -12.14 -9.31
N GLU A 38 4.97 -11.11 -9.07
CA GLU A 38 5.73 -11.01 -7.83
C GLU A 38 4.93 -10.20 -6.83
N HIS A 39 4.44 -10.88 -5.79
CA HIS A 39 3.87 -10.22 -4.62
C HIS A 39 4.93 -10.21 -3.52
N LEU A 40 5.57 -9.05 -3.35
CA LEU A 40 6.59 -8.86 -2.33
C LEU A 40 5.94 -8.38 -1.05
N THR A 41 6.04 -9.22 -0.02
CA THR A 41 5.61 -8.90 1.36
C THR A 41 6.83 -8.76 2.25
N SER A 42 6.79 -7.78 3.15
CA SER A 42 7.79 -7.64 4.20
C SER A 42 7.15 -7.04 5.44
N PHE A 43 7.62 -7.46 6.60
CA PHE A 43 7.40 -6.74 7.85
C PHE A 43 8.73 -6.50 8.55
N THR A 44 8.73 -5.58 9.51
CA THR A 44 9.89 -5.37 10.38
C THR A 44 9.52 -5.64 11.82
N ASP A 45 10.31 -6.50 12.46
CA ASP A 45 10.19 -6.80 13.88
C ASP A 45 11.05 -5.80 14.66
N TYR A 46 10.36 -4.90 15.37
CA TYR A 46 10.99 -3.85 16.15
C TYR A 46 11.77 -4.36 17.36
N SER A 47 11.50 -5.57 17.86
CA SER A 47 12.31 -6.15 18.93
C SER A 47 13.73 -6.45 18.49
N THR A 48 13.95 -6.65 17.19
CA THR A 48 15.27 -6.93 16.62
C THR A 48 15.83 -5.74 15.84
N GLY A 49 14.98 -4.79 15.42
CA GLY A 49 15.36 -3.70 14.52
C GLY A 49 15.75 -4.17 13.12
N VAL A 50 15.60 -5.46 12.83
CA VAL A 50 15.96 -6.07 11.56
C VAL A 50 14.68 -6.30 10.76
N PRO A 51 14.60 -5.79 9.51
CA PRO A 51 13.55 -6.21 8.60
C PRO A 51 13.61 -7.72 8.44
N VAL A 52 12.52 -8.41 8.77
CA VAL A 52 12.42 -9.84 8.53
C VAL A 52 11.73 -9.97 7.19
N PRO A 53 12.46 -10.18 6.07
CA PRO A 53 11.83 -10.51 4.82
C PRO A 53 11.15 -11.86 5.01
N THR A 54 9.87 -11.86 5.34
CA THR A 54 9.06 -13.02 5.03
C THR A 54 8.81 -13.02 3.55
N MET A 55 9.74 -13.62 2.82
CA MET A 55 9.39 -14.26 1.54
C MET A 55 8.53 -15.50 1.82
N ALA A 56 7.50 -15.37 2.65
CA ALA A 56 6.46 -16.36 2.75
C ALA A 56 5.69 -16.28 1.44
N LYS A 57 5.44 -17.44 0.81
CA LYS A 57 4.53 -17.53 -0.33
C LYS A 57 3.15 -17.14 0.18
N GLY A 58 2.81 -15.85 0.11
CA GLY A 58 1.47 -15.35 0.44
C GLY A 58 0.42 -16.04 -0.43
N ARG A 59 -0.86 -15.85 -0.12
CA ARG A 59 -1.98 -16.47 -0.85
C ARG A 59 -2.02 -16.12 -2.35
N MET A 60 -1.25 -15.10 -2.75
CA MET A 60 -1.11 -14.62 -4.12
C MET A 60 0.14 -15.11 -4.85
N ASN A 61 0.97 -15.98 -4.27
CA ASN A 61 2.08 -16.59 -5.01
C ASN A 61 1.58 -17.76 -5.89
N ARG A 62 0.63 -17.45 -6.78
CA ARG A 62 0.06 -18.37 -7.76
C ARG A 62 0.45 -17.90 -9.15
N ASN A 63 0.82 -18.84 -10.01
CA ASN A 63 1.08 -18.54 -11.42
C ASN A 63 -0.17 -17.92 -12.05
N GLY A 64 0.00 -16.80 -12.74
CA GLY A 64 -1.08 -16.10 -13.43
C GLY A 64 -0.98 -14.57 -13.35
N SER A 65 -1.74 -13.94 -14.24
CA SER A 65 -1.96 -12.49 -14.26
C SER A 65 -2.51 -12.01 -12.91
N PRO A 66 -2.08 -10.84 -12.39
CA PRO A 66 -2.71 -10.21 -11.23
C PRO A 66 -4.21 -10.05 -11.46
N HIS A 67 -4.65 -9.79 -12.70
CA HIS A 67 -6.07 -9.66 -13.04
C HIS A 67 -6.88 -10.95 -12.88
N ALA A 68 -6.22 -12.11 -12.81
CA ALA A 68 -6.88 -13.40 -12.55
C ALA A 68 -6.90 -13.76 -11.06
N GLN A 69 -6.20 -13.01 -10.20
CA GLN A 69 -6.09 -13.33 -8.79
C GLN A 69 -7.39 -13.02 -8.05
N GLN A 70 -7.80 -13.98 -7.21
CA GLN A 70 -8.98 -13.89 -6.38
C GLN A 70 -8.67 -14.21 -4.93
N LEU A 71 -9.31 -13.50 -3.99
CA LEU A 71 -9.26 -13.76 -2.56
C LEU A 71 -10.66 -14.09 -2.04
N ARG A 72 -10.79 -15.20 -1.30
CA ARG A 72 -12.07 -15.61 -0.69
C ARG A 72 -12.26 -14.93 0.68
N LEU A 73 -12.57 -13.64 0.69
CA LEU A 73 -12.54 -12.80 1.90
C LEU A 73 -13.79 -11.93 2.16
N VAL A 74 -14.64 -11.71 1.17
CA VAL A 74 -15.87 -10.90 1.31
C VAL A 74 -17.12 -11.77 1.29
N CYS A 75 -18.21 -11.32 1.88
CA CYS A 75 -19.51 -11.97 1.72
C CYS A 75 -20.20 -11.55 0.41
N GLU A 76 -21.21 -12.32 0.01
CA GLU A 76 -21.97 -12.07 -1.22
C GLU A 76 -22.63 -10.69 -1.25
N SER A 77 -23.23 -10.22 -0.15
CA SER A 77 -23.84 -8.90 -0.08
C SER A 77 -22.81 -7.78 -0.26
N CYS A 78 -21.67 -7.84 0.43
CA CYS A 78 -20.60 -6.86 0.23
C CYS A 78 -20.12 -6.83 -1.22
N ASN A 79 -19.86 -8.01 -1.78
CA ASN A 79 -19.31 -8.18 -3.11
C ASN A 79 -20.25 -7.65 -4.21
N ASN A 80 -21.52 -8.08 -4.16
CA ASN A 80 -22.49 -7.81 -5.22
C ASN A 80 -23.20 -6.45 -5.07
N GLU A 81 -23.13 -5.82 -3.89
CA GLU A 81 -23.79 -4.55 -3.63
C GLU A 81 -22.79 -3.38 -3.68
N TRP A 82 -22.24 -2.98 -2.54
CA TRP A 82 -21.49 -1.73 -2.43
C TRP A 82 -20.14 -1.79 -3.16
N MET A 83 -19.44 -2.93 -3.13
CA MET A 83 -18.17 -3.09 -3.86
C MET A 83 -18.39 -3.01 -5.37
N SER A 84 -19.39 -3.73 -5.89
CA SER A 84 -19.79 -3.65 -7.30
C SER A 84 -20.15 -2.22 -7.72
N ARG A 85 -20.95 -1.49 -6.92
CA ARG A 85 -21.26 -0.08 -7.19
C ARG A 85 -20.00 0.79 -7.25
N LEU A 86 -19.12 0.65 -6.27
CA LEU A 86 -17.87 1.42 -6.18
C LEU A 86 -16.93 1.11 -7.34
N GLN A 87 -16.77 -0.16 -7.71
CA GLN A 87 -15.99 -0.57 -8.89
C GLN A 87 -16.55 0.03 -10.18
N ASN A 88 -17.86 0.02 -10.36
CA ASN A 88 -18.50 0.59 -11.54
C ASN A 88 -18.29 2.11 -11.62
N GLN A 89 -18.32 2.82 -10.49
CA GLN A 89 -18.04 4.27 -10.42
C GLN A 89 -16.57 4.61 -10.73
N ALA A 90 -15.63 3.75 -10.32
CA ALA A 90 -14.20 3.97 -10.53
C ALA A 90 -13.72 3.54 -11.93
N LYS A 91 -14.49 2.70 -12.64
CA LYS A 91 -14.08 2.05 -13.88
C LYS A 91 -13.61 3.03 -14.96
N GLU A 92 -14.44 4.00 -15.34
CA GLU A 92 -14.10 4.96 -16.41
C GLU A 92 -12.89 5.83 -16.06
N PRO A 93 -12.82 6.51 -14.90
CA PRO A 93 -11.67 7.35 -14.58
C PRO A 93 -10.40 6.53 -14.40
N LEU A 94 -10.49 5.33 -13.83
CA LEU A 94 -9.33 4.43 -13.71
C LEU A 94 -8.83 3.94 -15.07
N THR A 95 -9.73 3.55 -15.99
CA THR A 95 -9.36 3.22 -17.37
C THR A 95 -8.64 4.37 -18.06
N SER A 96 -9.12 5.60 -17.89
CA SER A 96 -8.48 6.79 -18.46
C SER A 96 -7.06 6.95 -17.92
N LEU A 97 -6.87 6.84 -16.61
CA LEU A 97 -5.55 6.87 -15.97
C LEU A 97 -4.60 5.78 -16.47
N MET A 98 -5.10 4.55 -16.58
CA MET A 98 -4.33 3.39 -17.08
C MET A 98 -3.91 3.54 -18.55
N ARG A 99 -4.63 4.36 -19.32
CA ARG A 99 -4.30 4.74 -20.71
C ARG A 99 -3.44 6.02 -20.78
N ASN A 100 -2.94 6.50 -19.65
CA ASN A 100 -2.21 7.74 -19.51
C ASN A 100 -3.01 9.01 -19.88
N ASP A 101 -4.34 8.95 -19.84
CA ASP A 101 -5.23 10.11 -19.97
C ASP A 101 -5.64 10.64 -18.59
N TRP A 102 -5.00 11.73 -18.16
CA TRP A 102 -5.26 12.39 -16.88
C TRP A 102 -6.17 13.61 -17.02
N SER A 103 -6.60 13.95 -18.23
CA SER A 103 -7.36 15.17 -18.52
C SER A 103 -8.79 15.14 -17.97
N LYS A 104 -9.32 13.95 -17.69
CA LYS A 104 -10.71 13.71 -17.27
C LYS A 104 -10.91 13.57 -15.75
N LEU A 105 -9.92 13.97 -14.95
CA LEU A 105 -10.00 13.82 -13.50
C LEU A 105 -10.69 15.01 -12.83
N ASP A 106 -12.01 14.91 -12.69
CA ASP A 106 -12.79 15.78 -11.80
C ASP A 106 -12.78 15.27 -10.35
N VAL A 107 -13.35 16.07 -9.44
CA VAL A 107 -13.41 15.72 -8.00
C VAL A 107 -14.18 14.41 -7.75
N PRO A 108 -15.37 14.17 -8.35
CA PRO A 108 -16.04 12.86 -8.27
C PRO A 108 -15.17 11.68 -8.73
N SER A 109 -14.45 11.82 -9.83
CA SER A 109 -13.55 10.79 -10.37
C SER A 109 -12.38 10.51 -9.45
N ILE A 110 -11.75 11.55 -8.89
CA ILE A 110 -10.68 11.41 -7.89
C ILE A 110 -11.19 10.64 -6.68
N LYS A 111 -12.39 10.99 -6.19
CA LYS A 111 -13.03 10.34 -5.03
C LYS A 111 -13.33 8.86 -5.30
N SER A 112 -13.89 8.52 -6.46
CA SER A 112 -14.20 7.12 -6.80
C SER A 112 -12.94 6.27 -6.98
N VAL A 113 -11.91 6.81 -7.66
CA VAL A 113 -10.61 6.15 -7.80
C VAL A 113 -9.95 5.95 -6.44
N ALA A 114 -9.93 6.96 -5.58
CA ALA A 114 -9.35 6.84 -4.24
C ALA A 114 -10.07 5.77 -3.39
N ALA A 115 -11.41 5.76 -3.41
CA ALA A 115 -12.20 4.75 -2.71
C ALA A 115 -11.94 3.33 -3.24
N TRP A 116 -11.76 3.18 -4.55
CA TRP A 116 -11.37 1.91 -5.18
C TRP A 116 -9.98 1.45 -4.78
N VAL A 117 -8.99 2.35 -4.79
CA VAL A 117 -7.63 2.05 -4.33
C VAL A 117 -7.63 1.63 -2.86
N ALA A 118 -8.43 2.28 -2.01
CA ALA A 118 -8.59 1.90 -0.61
C ALA A 118 -9.18 0.49 -0.47
N MET A 119 -10.26 0.19 -1.21
CA MET A 119 -10.89 -1.14 -1.22
C MET A 119 -9.89 -2.22 -1.64
N VAL A 120 -9.14 -2.01 -2.73
CA VAL A 120 -8.13 -2.98 -3.20
C VAL A 120 -7.05 -3.17 -2.16
N THR A 121 -6.56 -2.09 -1.54
CA THR A 121 -5.55 -2.15 -0.47
C THR A 121 -6.05 -2.96 0.73
N MET A 122 -7.30 -2.76 1.16
CA MET A 122 -7.94 -3.53 2.24
C MET A 122 -8.14 -5.00 1.89
N CYS A 123 -8.37 -5.34 0.61
CA CYS A 123 -8.42 -6.74 0.18
C CYS A 123 -7.01 -7.35 0.11
N LEU A 124 -6.03 -6.58 -0.36
CA LEU A 124 -4.67 -7.04 -0.63
C LEU A 124 -3.92 -7.44 0.64
N GLU A 125 -4.11 -6.75 1.76
CA GLU A 125 -3.45 -7.10 3.04
C GLU A 125 -3.75 -8.56 3.45
N PHE A 126 -4.93 -9.10 3.10
CA PHE A 126 -5.30 -10.49 3.42
C PHE A 126 -4.63 -11.54 2.52
N ALA A 127 -3.84 -11.11 1.53
CA ALA A 127 -2.90 -11.98 0.85
C ALA A 127 -1.83 -12.54 1.79
N ASP A 128 -1.49 -11.78 2.85
CA ASP A 128 -0.57 -12.20 3.91
C ASP A 128 -1.10 -11.75 5.29
N LEU A 129 -1.67 -12.68 6.04
CA LEU A 129 -2.27 -12.39 7.35
C LEU A 129 -1.28 -11.83 8.39
N LYS A 130 0.04 -11.99 8.18
CA LYS A 130 1.05 -11.44 9.11
C LYS A 130 1.26 -9.94 8.94
N THR A 131 0.88 -9.40 7.78
CA THR A 131 1.05 -7.98 7.43
C THR A 131 -0.26 -7.20 7.50
N GLN A 132 -1.35 -7.83 7.96
CA GLN A 132 -2.62 -7.16 8.20
C GLN A 132 -2.45 -6.03 9.22
N ALA A 133 -2.78 -4.81 8.81
CA ALA A 133 -2.62 -3.59 9.62
C ALA A 133 -3.92 -2.80 9.76
N ILE A 134 -4.88 -2.99 8.84
CA ILE A 134 -6.07 -2.14 8.79
C ILE A 134 -7.12 -2.68 9.77
N PRO A 135 -7.64 -1.84 10.68
CA PRO A 135 -8.68 -2.24 11.61
C PRO A 135 -10.05 -2.41 10.90
N LEU A 136 -10.93 -3.23 11.50
CA LEU A 136 -12.28 -3.45 10.97
C LEU A 136 -13.08 -2.15 10.85
N ALA A 137 -12.91 -1.21 11.79
CA ALA A 137 -13.61 0.06 11.80
C ALA A 137 -13.34 0.90 10.54
N GLU A 138 -12.10 0.88 10.02
CA GLU A 138 -11.75 1.58 8.78
C GLU A 138 -12.36 0.91 7.54
N ARG A 139 -12.39 -0.43 7.52
CA ARG A 139 -13.07 -1.19 6.46
C ARG A 139 -14.57 -0.90 6.45
N GLN A 140 -15.20 -0.83 7.62
CA GLN A 140 -16.61 -0.46 7.78
C GLN A 140 -16.87 1.01 7.43
N PHE A 141 -15.92 1.91 7.69
CA PHE A 141 -15.98 3.29 7.27
C PHE A 141 -16.06 3.39 5.75
N LEU A 142 -15.16 2.70 5.02
CA LEU A 142 -15.20 2.67 3.56
C LEU A 142 -16.54 2.10 3.04
N MET A 143 -17.00 0.98 3.61
CA MET A 143 -18.26 0.35 3.23
C MET A 143 -19.47 1.28 3.40
N SER A 144 -19.55 2.02 4.51
CA SER A 144 -20.69 2.87 4.84
C SER A 144 -20.66 4.23 4.15
N THR A 145 -19.48 4.80 3.93
CA THR A 145 -19.33 6.16 3.38
C THR A 145 -19.03 6.18 1.88
N GLY A 146 -18.51 5.09 1.33
CA GLY A 146 -17.99 5.05 -0.03
C GLY A 146 -16.74 5.91 -0.22
N THR A 147 -16.01 6.23 0.85
CA THR A 147 -14.77 7.03 0.83
C THR A 147 -13.65 6.37 1.63
N PRO A 148 -12.37 6.58 1.26
CA PRO A 148 -11.26 6.12 2.08
C PRO A 148 -11.36 6.70 3.50
N PRO A 149 -10.83 6.00 4.52
CA PRO A 149 -10.74 6.58 5.87
C PRO A 149 -10.00 7.93 5.84
N PRO A 150 -10.41 8.91 6.67
CA PRO A 150 -9.86 10.28 6.62
C PRO A 150 -8.35 10.31 6.87
N ASP A 151 -7.85 9.33 7.61
CA ASP A 151 -6.47 9.21 8.06
C ASP A 151 -5.64 8.37 7.08
N TRP A 152 -5.97 8.36 5.80
CA TRP A 152 -5.19 7.67 4.77
C TRP A 152 -4.53 8.69 3.86
N ILE A 153 -3.39 8.30 3.28
CA ILE A 153 -2.77 9.05 2.18
C ILE A 153 -2.81 8.16 0.96
N ILE A 154 -3.51 8.60 -0.07
CA ILE A 154 -3.57 7.91 -1.36
C ILE A 154 -3.00 8.84 -2.41
N CYS A 155 -1.91 8.41 -3.03
CA CYS A 155 -1.25 9.10 -4.11
C CYS A 155 -1.30 8.28 -5.40
N LEU A 156 -1.33 8.96 -6.54
CA LEU A 156 -1.16 8.34 -7.85
C LEU A 156 0.02 8.95 -8.60
N GLY A 157 0.71 8.14 -9.40
CA GLY A 157 1.76 8.59 -10.30
C GLY A 157 1.62 7.97 -11.70
N ARG A 158 2.36 8.53 -12.67
CA ARG A 158 2.43 8.00 -14.04
C ARG A 158 3.55 6.96 -14.13
N CYS A 159 3.31 5.90 -14.88
CA CYS A 159 4.29 4.83 -15.14
C CYS A 159 4.59 4.77 -16.63
N ARG A 160 5.86 4.52 -16.99
CA ARG A 160 6.18 4.05 -18.35
C ARG A 160 5.66 2.62 -18.52
N THR A 161 4.86 2.40 -19.54
CA THR A 161 4.19 1.10 -19.80
C THR A 161 5.13 -0.01 -20.26
N ASP A 162 6.43 0.27 -20.40
CA ASP A 162 7.36 -0.61 -21.08
C ASP A 162 7.83 -1.82 -20.25
N ASN A 163 7.67 -1.87 -18.91
CA ASN A 163 8.27 -3.01 -18.16
C ASN A 163 7.71 -3.43 -16.78
N ALA A 164 6.60 -2.90 -16.25
CA ALA A 164 6.11 -3.36 -14.94
C ALA A 164 4.58 -3.33 -14.70
N PRO A 165 3.72 -3.70 -15.67
CA PRO A 165 2.30 -3.76 -15.37
C PRO A 165 2.04 -4.83 -14.28
N GLY A 166 1.10 -4.56 -13.37
CA GLY A 166 0.64 -5.56 -12.39
C GLY A 166 1.57 -5.87 -11.19
N THR A 167 2.70 -5.19 -11.02
CA THR A 167 3.54 -5.36 -9.82
C THR A 167 2.87 -4.75 -8.59
N MET A 168 2.97 -5.45 -7.46
CA MET A 168 2.41 -5.02 -6.18
C MET A 168 3.43 -5.16 -5.05
N TRP A 169 3.56 -4.11 -4.25
CA TRP A 169 4.33 -4.12 -3.02
C TRP A 169 3.39 -3.87 -1.85
N HIS A 170 3.42 -4.76 -0.87
CA HIS A 170 2.66 -4.61 0.36
C HIS A 170 3.63 -4.77 1.54
N ARG A 171 3.67 -3.76 2.41
CA ARG A 171 4.57 -3.75 3.56
C ARG A 171 3.84 -3.24 4.77
N ALA A 172 4.10 -3.87 5.91
CA ALA A 172 3.48 -3.49 7.17
C ALA A 172 4.52 -3.32 8.26
N ALA A 173 4.24 -2.43 9.20
CA ALA A 173 5.09 -2.10 10.32
C ALA A 173 4.24 -1.92 11.58
N MET A 174 4.86 -2.14 12.73
CA MET A 174 4.31 -1.78 14.02
C MET A 174 5.07 -0.57 14.57
N LEU A 175 4.50 0.61 14.43
CA LEU A 175 5.09 1.84 14.94
C LEU A 175 4.66 2.06 16.39
N GLU A 176 5.62 2.32 17.27
CA GLU A 176 5.33 2.69 18.66
C GLU A 176 4.56 4.02 18.71
N THR A 177 3.45 4.02 19.44
CA THR A 177 2.74 5.24 19.83
C THR A 177 2.96 5.49 21.33
N GLU A 178 2.82 6.74 21.80
CA GLU A 178 2.91 7.06 23.24
C GLU A 178 1.95 6.22 24.12
N LYS A 179 0.87 5.70 23.52
CA LYS A 179 -0.14 4.88 24.20
C LYS A 179 0.23 3.40 24.32
N THR A 180 1.23 2.92 23.58
CA THR A 180 1.75 1.55 23.65
C THR A 180 2.77 1.44 24.77
N GLN A 181 2.33 1.56 26.03
CA GLN A 181 3.21 1.55 27.21
C GLN A 181 3.75 0.16 27.59
N SER A 182 3.51 -0.87 26.77
CA SER A 182 4.10 -2.20 26.94
C SER A 182 4.33 -2.84 25.58
N PRO A 183 5.48 -3.49 25.36
CA PRO A 183 5.70 -4.26 24.14
C PRO A 183 4.58 -5.29 24.03
N PRO A 184 3.77 -5.28 22.96
CA PRO A 184 2.69 -6.22 22.85
C PRO A 184 3.28 -7.63 22.80
N GLN A 185 2.65 -8.55 23.52
CA GLN A 185 3.04 -9.97 23.51
C GLN A 185 2.95 -10.59 22.10
N GLN A 186 2.25 -9.91 21.17
CA GLN A 186 2.11 -10.31 19.78
C GLN A 186 2.28 -9.09 18.87
N PHE A 187 3.19 -9.19 17.91
CA PHE A 187 3.33 -8.21 16.84
C PHE A 187 2.01 -8.09 16.06
N GLN A 188 1.43 -6.90 16.08
CA GLN A 188 0.26 -6.54 15.28
C GLN A 188 0.62 -5.24 14.55
N PRO A 189 0.83 -5.28 13.22
CA PRO A 189 1.07 -4.07 12.45
C PRO A 189 -0.05 -3.06 12.69
N ASN A 190 0.32 -1.79 12.82
CA ASN A 190 -0.62 -0.67 12.89
C ASN A 190 -0.38 0.32 11.76
N TYR A 191 0.58 0.03 10.88
CA TYR A 191 0.95 0.87 9.76
C TYR A 191 1.21 -0.01 8.55
N GLN A 192 0.84 0.45 7.37
CA GLN A 192 1.19 -0.20 6.12
C GLN A 192 1.42 0.79 4.98
N THR A 193 2.21 0.33 4.03
CA THR A 193 2.31 0.94 2.71
C THR A 193 1.93 -0.09 1.65
N THR A 194 1.10 0.33 0.69
CA THR A 194 0.74 -0.51 -0.46
C THR A 194 1.00 0.27 -1.75
N THR A 195 1.77 -0.32 -2.68
CA THR A 195 2.01 0.24 -4.01
C THR A 195 1.52 -0.74 -5.07
N ILE A 196 0.71 -0.27 -6.01
CA ILE A 196 0.06 -1.10 -7.03
C ILE A 196 0.26 -0.46 -8.39
N CYS A 197 0.92 -1.16 -9.32
CA CYS A 197 1.05 -0.75 -10.72
C CYS A 197 -0.18 -1.17 -11.54
N LEU A 198 -0.73 -0.22 -12.30
CA LEU A 198 -1.92 -0.34 -13.14
C LEU A 198 -1.60 0.23 -14.53
N GLU A 199 -0.90 -0.54 -15.37
CA GLU A 199 -0.50 -0.10 -16.71
C GLU A 199 0.29 1.22 -16.69
N ALA A 200 -0.23 2.32 -17.27
CA ALA A 200 0.42 3.62 -17.31
C ALA A 200 0.25 4.45 -16.02
N ALA A 201 -0.37 3.89 -14.99
CA ALA A 201 -0.54 4.53 -13.69
C ALA A 201 -0.06 3.62 -12.56
N PHE A 202 0.20 4.18 -11.39
CA PHE A 202 0.34 3.41 -10.16
C PHE A 202 -0.29 4.15 -8.99
N ALA A 203 -0.71 3.40 -7.98
CA ALA A 203 -1.17 3.92 -6.70
C ALA A 203 -0.17 3.63 -5.60
N HIS A 204 0.00 4.58 -4.69
CA HIS A 204 0.79 4.44 -3.48
C HIS A 204 -0.05 4.90 -2.29
N VAL A 205 -0.20 4.01 -1.30
CA VAL A 205 -1.12 4.17 -0.18
C VAL A 205 -0.35 4.05 1.12
N LEU A 206 -0.58 4.98 2.04
CA LEU A 206 -0.17 4.90 3.44
C LEU A 206 -1.43 4.85 4.30
N SER A 207 -1.45 3.92 5.26
CA SER A 207 -2.50 3.88 6.28
C SER A 207 -1.90 3.52 7.63
N GLY A 208 -2.36 4.21 8.67
CA GLY A 208 -1.97 4.00 10.06
C GLY A 208 -2.45 5.17 10.93
N PRO A 209 -2.06 5.22 12.22
CA PRO A 209 -2.41 6.32 13.10
C PRO A 209 -2.00 7.68 12.53
N VAL A 210 -2.91 8.67 12.55
CA VAL A 210 -2.67 10.04 12.04
C VAL A 210 -1.36 10.64 12.51
N ALA A 211 -1.04 10.47 13.79
CA ALA A 211 0.16 11.03 14.41
C ALA A 211 1.48 10.51 13.78
N LEU A 212 1.41 9.44 12.99
CA LEU A 212 2.55 8.80 12.34
C LEU A 212 2.57 9.04 10.82
N LEU A 213 1.52 9.65 10.26
CA LEU A 213 1.45 9.94 8.85
C LEU A 213 2.14 11.27 8.56
N PRO A 214 2.93 11.36 7.46
CA PRO A 214 3.50 12.63 7.04
C PRO A 214 2.40 13.58 6.54
N ASP A 215 2.75 14.85 6.39
CA ASP A 215 1.87 15.77 5.67
C ASP A 215 1.63 15.26 4.23
N PRO A 216 0.37 15.07 3.79
CA PRO A 216 0.10 14.44 2.49
C PRO A 216 0.69 15.19 1.31
N LYS A 217 0.69 16.54 1.36
CA LYS A 217 1.18 17.38 0.27
C LYS A 217 2.71 17.31 0.19
N ALA A 218 3.40 17.54 1.31
CA ALA A 218 4.86 17.47 1.37
C ALA A 218 5.37 16.06 0.99
N TYR A 219 4.66 15.02 1.42
CA TYR A 219 4.99 13.63 1.08
C TYR A 219 4.82 13.34 -0.43
N ALA A 220 3.73 13.81 -1.03
CA ALA A 220 3.52 13.63 -2.46
C ALA A 220 4.52 14.42 -3.30
N GLU A 221 4.83 15.66 -2.90
CA GLU A 221 5.83 16.51 -3.55
C GLU A 221 7.24 15.89 -3.50
N SER A 222 7.65 15.35 -2.34
CA SER A 222 8.97 14.70 -2.20
C SER A 222 9.13 13.46 -3.09
N LEU A 223 8.00 12.79 -3.36
CA LEU A 223 7.95 11.62 -4.21
C LEU A 223 7.72 11.95 -5.69
N GLY A 224 7.25 13.15 -6.04
CA GLY A 224 6.82 13.50 -7.40
C GLY A 224 5.50 12.84 -7.83
N VAL A 225 4.65 12.47 -6.87
CA VAL A 225 3.32 11.87 -7.10
C VAL A 225 2.22 12.88 -6.81
N ARG A 226 0.97 12.54 -7.15
CA ARG A 226 -0.21 13.39 -6.96
C ARG A 226 -1.10 12.85 -5.85
N VAL A 227 -1.46 13.69 -4.87
CA VAL A 227 -2.43 13.33 -3.83
C VAL A 227 -3.84 13.19 -4.44
N PHE A 228 -4.48 12.07 -4.12
CA PHE A 228 -5.89 11.78 -4.41
C PHE A 228 -6.73 11.72 -3.13
N TRP A 229 -6.12 11.34 -2.01
CA TRP A 229 -6.74 11.37 -0.69
C TRP A 229 -5.72 11.82 0.37
N PRO A 230 -6.06 12.78 1.25
CA PRO A 230 -7.34 13.51 1.33
C PRO A 230 -7.65 14.32 0.06
N LEU A 231 -8.93 14.65 -0.16
CA LEU A 231 -9.33 15.37 -1.38
C LEU A 231 -8.59 16.72 -1.45
N PRO A 232 -7.86 16.99 -2.55
CA PRO A 232 -7.14 18.23 -2.69
C PRO A 232 -8.11 19.40 -2.89
N GLN A 233 -7.82 20.55 -2.27
CA GLN A 233 -8.63 21.77 -2.44
C GLN A 233 -8.48 22.40 -3.83
N THR A 234 -7.33 22.16 -4.48
CA THR A 234 -7.01 22.67 -5.82
C THR A 234 -6.80 21.51 -6.78
N ALA A 235 -7.02 21.76 -8.07
CA ALA A 235 -6.61 20.82 -9.12
C ALA A 235 -5.11 20.52 -8.94
N PRO A 236 -4.73 19.25 -8.70
CA PRO A 236 -3.33 18.92 -8.51
C PRO A 236 -2.55 19.07 -9.81
N SER A 237 -1.26 19.40 -9.69
CA SER A 237 -0.32 19.33 -10.80
C SER A 237 -0.26 17.93 -11.41
N GLU A 238 0.18 17.83 -12.66
CA GLU A 238 0.46 16.53 -13.25
C GLU A 238 1.61 15.84 -12.49
N PRO A 239 1.51 14.53 -12.20
CA PRO A 239 2.59 13.80 -11.55
C PRO A 239 3.75 13.55 -12.51
N LEU A 240 4.94 13.28 -11.96
CA LEU A 240 6.09 12.85 -12.75
C LEU A 240 5.80 11.49 -13.40
N VAL A 241 6.52 11.21 -14.51
CA VAL A 241 6.51 9.92 -15.18
C VAL A 241 7.64 9.07 -14.63
N PHE A 242 7.32 7.93 -14.03
CA PHE A 242 8.28 7.05 -13.37
C PHE A 242 8.70 5.89 -14.26
N THR A 243 9.97 5.49 -14.15
CA THR A 243 10.45 4.18 -14.59
C THR A 243 10.09 3.10 -13.56
N PRO A 244 10.17 1.81 -13.89
CA PRO A 244 9.99 0.72 -12.92
C PRO A 244 10.87 0.86 -11.66
N GLU A 245 12.11 1.31 -11.81
CA GLU A 245 13.03 1.57 -10.68
C GLU A 245 12.55 2.77 -9.86
N GLY A 246 12.00 3.79 -10.50
CA GLY A 246 11.36 4.93 -9.84
C GLY A 246 10.20 4.50 -8.95
N ILE A 247 9.31 3.63 -9.46
CA ILE A 247 8.19 3.10 -8.69
C ILE A 247 8.68 2.22 -7.54
N THR A 248 9.69 1.40 -7.78
CA THR A 248 10.33 0.62 -6.71
C THR A 248 10.88 1.53 -5.62
N ARG A 249 11.51 2.68 -5.98
CA ARG A 249 11.94 3.66 -4.98
C ARG A 249 10.77 4.23 -4.18
N VAL A 250 9.66 4.58 -4.83
CA VAL A 250 8.44 5.05 -4.15
C VAL A 250 7.91 3.98 -3.18
N ALA A 251 7.80 2.72 -3.62
CA ALA A 251 7.37 1.61 -2.79
C ALA A 251 8.29 1.33 -1.58
N MET A 252 9.54 1.78 -1.66
CA MET A 252 10.54 1.65 -0.59
C MET A 252 10.69 2.92 0.27
N GLN A 253 10.06 4.04 -0.11
CA GLN A 253 10.39 5.35 0.46
C GLN A 253 10.15 5.41 1.97
N PHE A 254 8.97 5.01 2.43
CA PHE A 254 8.64 5.04 3.86
C PHE A 254 9.67 4.29 4.71
N TRP A 255 10.12 3.14 4.21
CA TRP A 255 11.10 2.31 4.91
C TRP A 255 12.46 3.02 5.00
N ARG A 256 12.85 3.80 3.98
CA ARG A 256 14.07 4.61 4.03
C ARG A 256 13.95 5.73 5.05
N ASP A 257 12.83 6.45 5.03
CA ASP A 257 12.60 7.61 5.89
C ASP A 257 12.56 7.25 7.38
N ASN A 258 12.17 6.02 7.70
CA ASN A 258 12.12 5.50 9.07
C ASN A 258 13.38 4.72 9.47
N GLY A 259 14.44 4.74 8.65
CA GLY A 259 15.68 4.00 8.93
C GLY A 259 15.52 2.49 8.89
N LEU A 260 14.48 1.99 8.23
CA LEU A 260 14.09 0.58 8.16
C LEU A 260 14.62 -0.12 6.89
N VAL A 261 15.37 0.58 6.02
CA VAL A 261 16.12 -0.03 4.91
C VAL A 261 17.62 0.08 5.20
N THR A 262 18.23 -1.02 5.61
CA THR A 262 19.67 -1.12 5.85
C THR A 262 20.36 -2.02 4.82
N ASP A 263 20.16 -1.77 3.51
CA ASP A 263 20.85 -2.47 2.39
C ASP A 263 20.20 -3.75 1.82
N LEU A 264 18.93 -3.68 1.37
CA LEU A 264 18.30 -4.78 0.62
C LEU A 264 18.45 -4.68 -0.91
N LEU A 265 18.97 -3.58 -1.45
CA LEU A 265 19.00 -3.36 -2.91
C LEU A 265 20.37 -3.62 -3.58
N HIS A 266 21.47 -3.80 -2.83
CA HIS A 266 22.81 -3.90 -3.43
C HIS A 266 23.71 -5.04 -2.94
N GLY A 267 23.23 -6.01 -2.16
CA GLY A 267 23.99 -7.23 -1.84
C GLY A 267 25.40 -7.01 -1.26
N THR A 268 25.69 -5.82 -0.74
CA THR A 268 26.99 -5.41 -0.19
C THR A 268 26.72 -4.63 1.09
N ARG A 269 27.37 -5.06 2.18
CA ARG A 269 27.31 -4.40 3.49
C ARG A 269 27.92 -3.00 3.38
N SER A 270 27.19 -1.92 3.68
CA SER A 270 27.81 -0.70 4.23
C SER A 270 26.77 0.28 4.80
N PRO A 271 27.00 0.83 6.01
CA PRO A 271 26.03 1.70 6.67
C PRO A 271 25.81 3.03 5.91
N PHE A 272 24.56 3.46 5.96
CA PHE A 272 24.03 4.73 5.44
C PHE A 272 24.88 5.96 5.84
N ILE A 273 25.33 6.74 4.84
CA ILE A 273 25.89 8.09 5.02
C ILE A 273 24.99 9.07 4.24
N PRO A 274 24.49 10.18 4.84
CA PRO A 274 23.68 11.17 4.13
C PRO A 274 24.49 11.90 3.06
N ASN A 275 23.84 12.23 1.94
CA ASN A 275 24.41 12.75 0.68
C ASN A 275 25.23 14.06 0.75
N ASN A 276 25.47 14.67 1.92
CA ASN A 276 26.27 15.89 2.06
C ASN A 276 27.35 15.83 3.15
N THR A 277 27.76 14.64 3.61
CA THR A 277 28.77 14.52 4.69
C THR A 277 30.14 14.19 4.11
N LEU A 278 31.10 15.12 4.23
CA LEU A 278 32.51 14.83 3.97
C LEU A 278 33.06 13.83 5.03
N PRO A 279 34.04 12.98 4.69
CA PRO A 279 34.48 11.91 5.58
C PRO A 279 35.13 12.47 6.85
N GLY A 280 34.59 12.15 8.03
CA GLY A 280 35.28 12.38 9.31
C GLY A 280 34.49 13.01 10.47
N GLN A 281 33.20 13.32 10.33
CA GLN A 281 32.42 13.91 11.44
C GLN A 281 31.05 13.26 11.59
N LEU A 282 30.94 12.29 12.51
CA LEU A 282 29.66 11.95 13.12
C LEU A 282 29.50 12.78 14.41
N PRO A 283 28.35 13.46 14.62
CA PRO A 283 28.08 14.19 15.86
C PRO A 283 28.04 13.22 17.06
N GLN A 284 28.74 13.53 18.15
CA GLN A 284 28.72 12.71 19.38
C GLN A 284 27.31 12.56 20.00
N SER A 285 26.37 13.43 19.65
CA SER A 285 24.97 13.32 20.06
C SER A 285 24.29 12.06 19.53
N LEU A 286 24.68 11.54 18.36
CA LEU A 286 24.13 10.30 17.80
C LEU A 286 24.68 9.03 18.49
N ILE A 287 25.97 9.05 18.87
CA ILE A 287 26.62 7.95 19.60
C ILE A 287 26.00 7.78 21.00
N SER A 288 25.60 8.89 21.61
CA SER A 288 24.98 8.92 22.95
C SER A 288 23.56 8.35 22.97
N LEU A 289 22.83 8.44 21.85
CA LEU A 289 21.46 7.92 21.73
C LEU A 289 21.44 6.40 21.53
N LEU A 290 22.46 5.86 20.85
CA LEU A 290 22.58 4.43 20.54
C LEU A 290 23.13 3.60 21.70
N LEU A 291 23.92 4.19 22.60
CA LEU A 291 24.50 3.50 23.76
C LEU A 291 23.63 3.52 25.03
N ARG A 292 22.51 4.26 25.04
CA ARG A 292 21.55 4.28 26.16
C ARG A 292 20.46 3.22 26.08
N LYS A 293 20.27 2.55 24.94
CA LYS A 293 19.24 1.50 24.76
C LYS A 293 19.78 0.06 24.91
N SER A 294 21.03 -0.11 25.36
CA SER A 294 21.66 -1.42 25.59
C SER A 294 22.13 -1.64 27.04
N ARG A 295 21.46 -1.01 28.00
CA ARG A 295 21.51 -1.37 29.42
C ARG A 295 20.12 -1.43 30.01
#